data_AF-A0A6J1X309-F1
#
_entry.id   AF-A0A6J1X309-F1
#
_cell.length_a   1.000
_cell.length_b   1.000
_cell.length_c   1.000
_cell.angle_alpha   90.00
_cell.angle_beta   90.00
_cell.angle_gamma   90.00
#
_symmetry.space_group_name_H-M   'P 1'
#
loop_
_entity.id
_entity.type
_entity.pdbx_description
1 polymer ?
#
loop_
_entity_poly.entity_id
_entity_poly.type
_entity_poly.pdbx_seq_one_letter_code
_entity_poly.pdbx_strand_id
1 'polypeptide(L)'
;MKEKYDHRLLLKHLPNELRQFLEHVQQLEYADTPDYALLTTILEKCCKRRGIRDSDPYDWEKESVAVSRTRASVHPVPEHALATDNQPDNVSKK
;
A
#
# COMPACT_ATOMS: atom_id res chain seq x y z
N MET A 1 14.23 -9.58 -33.17
CA MET A 1 12.91 -9.06 -33.58
C MET A 1 12.04 -9.10 -32.34
N LYS A 2 11.56 -7.97 -31.80
CA LYS A 2 10.65 -8.02 -30.64
C LYS A 2 9.34 -8.64 -31.14
N GLU A 3 9.05 -9.85 -30.69
CA GLU A 3 7.76 -10.52 -30.87
C GLU A 3 6.64 -9.49 -30.60
N LYS A 4 5.81 -9.21 -31.61
CA LYS A 4 4.66 -8.32 -31.46
C LYS A 4 3.57 -9.09 -30.73
N TYR A 5 3.61 -9.07 -29.41
CA TYR A 5 2.57 -9.67 -28.59
C TYR A 5 1.28 -8.86 -28.75
N ASP A 6 0.14 -9.52 -28.97
CA ASP A 6 -1.15 -8.83 -28.95
C ASP A 6 -1.49 -8.47 -27.50
N HIS A 7 -1.12 -7.25 -27.11
CA HIS A 7 -1.37 -6.74 -25.77
C HIS A 7 -2.87 -6.64 -25.44
N ARG A 8 -3.76 -6.72 -26.42
CA ARG A 8 -5.21 -6.77 -26.19
C ARG A 8 -5.63 -8.08 -25.53
N LEU A 9 -4.85 -9.14 -25.69
CA LEU A 9 -5.10 -10.42 -25.03
C LEU A 9 -4.98 -10.32 -23.50
N LEU A 10 -4.11 -9.42 -23.01
CA LEU A 10 -3.96 -9.12 -21.58
C LEU A 10 -5.24 -8.54 -20.98
N LEU A 11 -6.08 -7.93 -21.82
CA LEU A 11 -7.29 -7.23 -21.41
C LEU A 11 -8.54 -8.12 -21.37
N LYS A 12 -8.43 -9.43 -21.67
CA LYS A 12 -9.58 -10.34 -21.77
C LYS A 12 -10.40 -10.45 -20.48
N HIS A 13 -9.74 -10.41 -19.32
CA HIS A 13 -10.38 -10.53 -18.00
C HIS A 13 -10.30 -9.24 -17.19
N LEU A 14 -9.83 -8.15 -17.80
CA LEU A 14 -9.67 -6.86 -17.17
C LEU A 14 -10.85 -5.93 -17.50
N PRO A 15 -11.12 -4.92 -16.65
CA PRO A 15 -12.02 -3.81 -16.97
C PRO A 15 -11.76 -3.22 -18.36
N ASN A 16 -12.83 -2.84 -19.08
CA ASN A 16 -12.73 -2.22 -20.40
C ASN A 16 -11.95 -0.90 -20.37
N GLU A 17 -11.97 -0.19 -19.24
CA GLU A 17 -11.22 1.04 -18.96
C GLU A 17 -9.71 0.89 -19.19
N LEU A 18 -9.16 -0.29 -18.89
CA LEU A 18 -7.73 -0.58 -19.09
C LEU A 18 -7.35 -0.68 -20.57
N ARG A 19 -8.32 -0.74 -21.51
CA ARG A 19 -8.04 -0.56 -22.94
C ARG A 19 -7.52 0.84 -23.23
N GLN A 20 -8.18 1.85 -22.69
CA GLN A 20 -7.78 3.25 -22.88
C GLN A 20 -6.42 3.54 -22.24
N PHE A 21 -6.17 2.95 -21.05
CA PHE A 21 -4.86 3.02 -20.40
C PHE A 21 -3.76 2.45 -21.31
N LEU A 22 -3.98 1.25 -21.84
CA LEU A 22 -3.02 0.55 -22.69
C LEU A 22 -2.78 1.29 -24.01
N GLU A 23 -3.84 1.84 -24.61
CA GLU A 23 -3.75 2.63 -25.84
C GLU A 23 -2.89 3.87 -25.65
N HIS A 24 -3.10 4.62 -24.55
CA HIS A 24 -2.29 5.79 -24.23
C HIS A 24 -0.80 5.43 -24.08
N VAL A 25 -0.49 4.38 -23.32
CA VAL A 25 0.90 3.97 -23.09
C VAL A 25 1.58 3.50 -24.39
N GLN A 26 0.85 2.86 -25.29
CA GLN A 26 1.40 2.39 -26.57
C GLN A 26 1.65 3.52 -27.58
N GLN A 27 0.94 4.65 -27.45
CA GLN A 27 1.10 5.79 -28.35
C GLN A 27 2.30 6.68 -27.98
N LEU A 28 2.83 6.56 -26.76
CA LEU A 28 3.94 7.37 -26.29
C LEU A 28 5.28 6.91 -26.89
N GLU A 29 6.05 7.87 -27.36
CA GLU A 29 7.46 7.70 -27.67
C GLU A 29 8.34 8.04 -26.47
N TYR A 30 9.64 7.75 -26.58
CA TYR A 30 10.60 8.00 -25.49
C TYR A 30 10.68 9.47 -25.06
N ALA A 31 10.46 10.40 -26.00
CA ALA A 31 10.50 11.83 -25.74
C ALA A 31 9.18 12.39 -25.19
N ASP A 32 8.09 11.62 -25.28
CA ASP A 32 6.77 12.10 -24.90
C ASP A 32 6.57 12.07 -23.39
N THR A 33 5.88 13.08 -22.87
CA THR A 33 5.48 13.09 -21.47
C THR A 33 4.13 12.37 -21.32
N PRO A 34 4.05 11.26 -20.57
CA PRO A 34 2.79 10.60 -20.31
C PRO A 34 1.82 11.51 -19.54
N ASP A 35 0.56 11.54 -19.98
CA ASP A 35 -0.55 12.13 -19.21
C ASP A 35 -0.91 11.28 -17.99
N TYR A 36 -0.23 11.53 -16.87
CA TYR A 36 -0.52 10.83 -15.60
C TYR A 36 -1.90 11.16 -15.03
N ALA A 37 -2.48 12.33 -15.32
CA ALA A 37 -3.80 12.70 -14.83
C ALA A 37 -4.89 11.82 -15.46
N LEU A 38 -4.77 11.57 -16.77
CA LEU A 38 -5.61 10.61 -17.49
C LEU A 38 -5.47 9.20 -16.91
N LEU A 39 -4.23 8.72 -16.73
CA LEU A 39 -3.96 7.37 -16.23
C LEU A 39 -4.56 7.14 -14.84
N THR A 40 -4.38 8.10 -13.92
CA THR A 40 -4.99 8.05 -12.59
C THR A 40 -6.51 8.04 -12.67
N THR A 41 -7.11 8.92 -13.47
CA THR A 41 -8.57 9.00 -13.65
C THR A 41 -9.17 7.67 -14.15
N ILE A 42 -8.47 6.97 -15.06
CA ILE A 42 -8.90 5.67 -15.57
C ILE A 42 -8.90 4.62 -14.45
N LEU A 43 -7.85 4.58 -13.63
CA LEU A 43 -7.74 3.65 -12.49
C LEU A 43 -8.79 3.93 -11.41
N GLU A 44 -9.02 5.19 -11.07
CA GLU A 44 -10.07 5.59 -10.12
C GLU A 44 -11.46 5.13 -10.58
N LYS A 45 -11.76 5.29 -11.89
CA LYS A 45 -13.02 4.80 -12.47
C LYS A 45 -13.15 3.28 -12.36
N CYS A 46 -12.07 2.53 -12.56
CA CYS A 46 -12.04 1.08 -12.36
C CYS A 46 -12.38 0.72 -10.90
N CYS A 47 -11.71 1.36 -9.95
CA CYS A 47 -11.90 1.12 -8.51
C CYS A 47 -13.34 1.42 -8.10
N LYS A 48 -13.83 2.61 -8.46
CA LYS A 48 -15.19 3.06 -8.13
C LYS A 48 -16.27 2.12 -8.67
N ARG A 49 -16.13 1.62 -9.90
CA ARG A 49 -17.12 0.70 -10.49
C ARG A 49 -17.12 -0.67 -9.81
N ARG A 50 -15.96 -1.13 -9.36
CA ARG A 50 -15.83 -2.40 -8.63
C ARG A 50 -16.14 -2.27 -7.14
N GLY A 51 -16.44 -1.06 -6.66
CA GLY A 51 -16.69 -0.79 -5.24
C GLY A 51 -15.44 -0.94 -4.37
N ILE A 52 -14.24 -0.82 -4.97
CA ILE A 52 -12.97 -0.86 -4.24
C ILE A 52 -12.79 0.48 -3.53
N ARG A 53 -12.50 0.42 -2.23
CA ARG A 53 -12.26 1.57 -1.37
C ARG A 53 -10.81 1.57 -0.92
N ASP A 54 -10.30 2.76 -0.63
CA ASP A 54 -8.94 2.93 -0.11
C ASP A 54 -8.77 2.32 1.30
N SER A 55 -9.87 2.10 2.00
CA SER A 55 -9.91 1.41 3.29
C SER A 55 -9.88 -0.12 3.20
N ASP A 56 -10.02 -0.68 1.99
CA ASP A 56 -10.07 -2.14 1.84
C ASP A 56 -8.66 -2.71 2.04
N PRO A 57 -8.50 -3.75 2.87
CA PRO A 57 -7.18 -4.30 3.17
C PRO A 57 -6.59 -4.96 1.92
N TYR A 58 -5.30 -4.76 1.72
CA TYR A 58 -4.59 -5.41 0.62
C TYR A 58 -4.52 -6.92 0.85
N ASP A 59 -4.32 -7.69 -0.22
CA ASP A 59 -4.28 -9.15 -0.13
C ASP A 59 -3.18 -9.65 0.81
N TRP A 60 -2.05 -8.93 0.92
CA TRP A 60 -0.97 -9.25 1.84
C TRP A 60 -1.27 -8.91 3.32
N GLU A 61 -2.28 -8.09 3.59
CA GLU A 61 -2.65 -7.72 4.97
C GLU A 61 -3.59 -8.75 5.60
N LYS A 62 -4.26 -9.57 4.80
CA LYS A 62 -5.29 -10.53 5.28
C LYS A 62 -4.73 -11.60 6.22
N GLU A 63 -3.46 -11.99 6.07
CA GLU A 63 -2.79 -12.93 6.97
C GLU A 63 -2.59 -12.34 8.38
N SER A 64 -2.39 -11.01 8.48
CA SER A 64 -2.11 -10.31 9.75
C SER A 64 -3.33 -10.20 10.69
N VAL A 65 -4.54 -10.21 10.12
CA VAL A 65 -5.79 -10.11 10.89
C VAL A 65 -6.19 -11.46 11.50
N ALA A 66 -5.70 -12.57 10.92
CA ALA A 66 -5.85 -13.90 11.51
C ALA A 66 -4.91 -14.11 12.71
N VAL A 67 -3.66 -13.64 12.61
CA VAL A 67 -2.63 -13.80 13.67
C VAL A 67 -2.87 -12.88 14.86
N SER A 68 -3.64 -11.80 14.71
CA SER A 68 -3.95 -10.87 15.80
C SER A 68 -5.09 -11.33 16.72
N ARG A 69 -5.88 -12.35 16.34
CA ARG A 69 -6.96 -12.90 17.19
C ARG A 69 -6.53 -14.03 18.12
N THR A 70 -5.28 -14.51 18.02
CA THR A 70 -4.75 -15.59 18.89
C THR A 70 -3.52 -15.18 19.72
N ARG A 71 -2.97 -13.98 19.56
CA ARG A 71 -1.84 -13.50 20.40
C ARG A 71 -2.24 -12.62 21.59
N ALA A 72 -3.49 -12.69 22.03
CA ALA A 72 -3.83 -12.35 23.42
C ALA A 72 -3.53 -13.56 24.33
N SER A 73 -2.28 -14.03 24.35
CA SER A 73 -1.80 -14.93 25.39
C SER A 73 -0.31 -14.71 25.59
N VAL A 74 -0.04 -13.90 26.61
CA VAL A 74 1.17 -13.82 27.44
C VAL A 74 2.52 -13.82 26.73
N HIS A 75 3.16 -12.64 26.62
CA HIS A 75 4.60 -12.57 26.80
C HIS A 75 5.01 -11.33 27.61
N PRO A 76 5.92 -11.48 28.59
CA PRO A 76 6.32 -10.44 29.52
C PRO A 76 7.25 -9.42 28.84
N VAL A 77 7.14 -8.18 29.30
CA VAL A 77 7.89 -7.00 28.87
C VAL A 77 9.41 -7.26 28.96
N PRO A 78 10.20 -6.99 27.90
CA PRO A 78 11.65 -6.99 28.01
C PRO A 78 12.10 -5.69 28.68
N GLU A 79 12.64 -5.82 29.89
CA GLU A 79 13.21 -4.75 30.70
C GLU A 79 14.54 -4.29 30.07
N HIS A 80 14.51 -3.19 29.31
CA HIS A 80 15.69 -2.41 29.00
C HIS A 80 15.28 -0.96 28.67
N ALA A 81 15.34 -0.07 29.67
CA ALA A 81 15.68 1.35 29.46
C ALA A 81 15.78 2.15 30.78
N LEU A 82 17.00 2.62 31.01
CA LEU A 82 17.40 3.93 31.53
C LEU A 82 17.46 4.18 33.05
N ALA A 83 18.67 4.58 33.45
CA ALA A 83 19.06 5.13 34.73
C ALA A 83 18.23 6.36 35.11
N THR A 84 17.72 6.36 36.33
CA THR A 84 17.29 7.57 37.04
C THR A 84 18.27 7.87 38.15
N ASP A 85 19.19 8.78 37.83
CA ASP A 85 19.81 9.68 38.80
C ASP A 85 18.70 10.58 39.39
N ASN A 86 18.46 10.50 40.70
CA ASN A 86 18.04 11.63 41.52
C ASN A 86 18.00 11.25 43.01
N GLN A 87 18.96 11.80 43.73
CA GLN A 87 19.12 11.80 45.18
C GLN A 87 18.13 12.80 45.82
N PRO A 88 17.44 12.47 46.93
CA PRO A 88 16.74 13.50 47.69
C PRO A 88 17.61 14.03 48.83
N ASP A 89 17.81 15.33 48.80
CA ASP A 89 18.28 16.19 49.87
C ASP A 89 17.57 15.92 51.22
N ASN A 90 18.35 15.91 52.30
CA ASN A 90 17.84 16.37 53.59
C ASN A 90 18.86 17.28 54.27
N VAL A 91 18.62 18.59 54.14
CA VAL A 91 19.34 19.66 54.84
C VAL A 91 18.86 19.76 56.29
N SER A 92 19.86 19.84 57.17
CA SER A 92 19.86 20.19 58.59
C SER A 92 18.68 21.02 59.13
N LYS A 93 18.19 20.66 60.33
CA LYS A 93 18.06 21.61 61.45
C LYS A 93 17.72 20.96 62.81
N LYS A 94 18.62 21.22 63.75
CA LYS A 94 18.49 21.30 65.22
C LYS A 94 18.62 20.03 66.05
#